data_AF-A0A537WIE7-F1
#
_entry.id   AF-A0A537WIE7-F1
#
_cell.length_a   1.000
_cell.length_b   1.000
_cell.length_c   1.000
_cell.angle_alpha   90.00
_cell.angle_beta   90.00
_cell.angle_gamma   90.00
#
_symmetry.space_group_name_H-M   'P 1'
#
loop_
_entity.id
_entity.type
_entity.pdbx_description
1 polymer ?
#
loop_
_entity_poly.entity_id
_entity_poly.type
_entity_poly.pdbx_seq_one_letter_code
_entity_poly.pdbx_strand_id
1 'polypeptide(L)'
;MLREGHRDARDAAERAARQSYGKLVAFLAHRLRDVAAAEDALAEAFAAALADWPRNGVPDRPEAWLLTVARRKAVDSDRRRRHREEATSDLQLLTEELADSANPNEAAIPDHRLALIFACAHPAIDERIRAPVMLQAVLGFDAATIASAFLVAPAAMAQRLVRAKAKIREAAIPFRVPERTEMRDRLAPVLEAIYAVFSEGWSDPAGTETRRRNLADEAIWLGRLVCSLLPQEPEALGLLALMLFAEARRGARRNAAGDYIPLAEQDPAQWDARLIDKAETLLLRASRMGAVGRYQLEAAVQSAHVVRARTGTADWAAIARLYGALMDLTGSPVVAINRAIATAEAEGPAAGLALLDVTAADARLQ
;
A
#
# COMPACT_ATOMS: atom_id res chain seq x y z
N MET A 1 -29.98 27.84 0.04
CA MET A 1 -30.68 26.60 0.48
C MET A 1 -30.53 25.41 -0.47
N LEU A 2 -31.33 25.21 -1.54
CA LEU A 2 -31.22 23.96 -2.34
C LEU A 2 -29.83 23.73 -2.99
N ARG A 3 -29.22 24.76 -3.58
CA ARG A 3 -27.85 24.68 -4.16
C ARG A 3 -26.72 24.56 -3.12
N GLU A 4 -27.04 24.80 -1.86
CA GLU A 4 -26.09 24.82 -0.73
C GLU A 4 -26.09 23.45 -0.06
N GLY A 5 -27.27 22.89 0.22
CA GLY A 5 -27.41 21.49 0.68
C GLY A 5 -26.89 20.45 -0.33
N HIS A 6 -26.94 20.74 -1.64
CA HIS A 6 -26.30 19.87 -2.65
C HIS A 6 -24.76 19.92 -2.61
N ARG A 7 -24.16 21.05 -2.21
CA ARG A 7 -22.70 21.16 -2.05
C ARG A 7 -22.27 20.47 -0.76
N ASP A 8 -22.95 20.74 0.35
CA ASP A 8 -22.63 20.14 1.64
C ASP A 8 -22.71 18.60 1.60
N ALA A 9 -23.72 18.06 0.90
CA ALA A 9 -23.88 16.62 0.69
C ALA A 9 -22.74 16.01 -0.14
N ARG A 10 -22.33 16.68 -1.23
CA ARG A 10 -21.22 16.22 -2.08
C ARG A 10 -19.91 16.25 -1.31
N ASP A 11 -19.63 17.33 -0.59
CA ASP A 11 -18.39 17.48 0.17
C ASP A 11 -18.34 16.47 1.33
N ALA A 12 -19.46 16.18 1.98
CA ALA A 12 -19.54 15.14 2.99
C ALA A 12 -19.28 13.75 2.42
N ALA A 13 -19.84 13.44 1.24
CA ALA A 13 -19.65 12.16 0.58
C ALA A 13 -18.19 12.00 0.13
N GLU A 14 -17.60 13.06 -0.42
CA GLU A 14 -16.19 13.09 -0.81
C GLU A 14 -15.26 12.90 0.39
N ARG A 15 -15.52 13.59 1.51
CA ARG A 15 -14.75 13.40 2.75
C ARG A 15 -14.83 11.96 3.24
N ALA A 16 -16.03 11.38 3.29
CA ALA A 16 -16.22 9.99 3.70
C ALA A 16 -15.50 8.99 2.77
N ALA A 17 -15.53 9.23 1.45
CA ALA A 17 -14.79 8.41 0.49
C ALA A 17 -13.27 8.52 0.73
N ARG A 18 -12.73 9.73 0.84
CA ARG A 18 -11.28 9.94 1.03
C ARG A 18 -10.76 9.39 2.36
N GLN A 19 -11.55 9.47 3.44
CA GLN A 19 -11.07 9.15 4.79
C GLN A 19 -11.42 7.72 5.22
N SER A 20 -12.53 7.18 4.71
CA SER A 20 -13.18 6.03 5.35
C SER A 20 -13.58 4.93 4.38
N TYR A 21 -13.36 5.09 3.06
CA TYR A 21 -13.66 4.05 2.07
C TYR A 21 -13.03 2.69 2.44
N GLY A 22 -11.70 2.63 2.59
CA GLY A 22 -11.01 1.39 2.91
C GLY A 22 -11.44 0.76 4.23
N LYS A 23 -11.80 1.59 5.22
CA LYS A 23 -12.31 1.14 6.52
C LYS A 23 -13.69 0.48 6.37
N LEU A 24 -14.58 1.11 5.60
CA LEU A 24 -15.93 0.59 5.34
C LEU A 24 -15.89 -0.68 4.49
N VAL A 25 -15.07 -0.71 3.41
CA VAL A 25 -14.87 -1.92 2.61
C VAL A 25 -14.30 -3.05 3.46
N ALA A 26 -13.27 -2.80 4.27
CA ALA A 26 -12.68 -3.82 5.11
C ALA A 26 -13.68 -4.39 6.13
N PHE A 27 -14.52 -3.52 6.73
CA PHE A 27 -15.56 -3.96 7.64
C PHE A 27 -16.59 -4.86 6.94
N LEU A 28 -17.09 -4.44 5.77
CA LEU A 28 -18.06 -5.20 4.99
C LEU A 28 -17.46 -6.51 4.48
N ALA A 29 -16.26 -6.49 3.92
CA ALA A 29 -15.56 -7.66 3.38
C ALA A 29 -15.24 -8.69 4.47
N HIS A 30 -14.91 -8.26 5.70
CA HIS A 30 -14.69 -9.18 6.81
C HIS A 30 -15.93 -10.04 7.12
N ARG A 31 -17.12 -9.43 7.04
CA ARG A 31 -18.40 -10.12 7.30
C ARG A 31 -18.92 -10.88 6.08
N LEU A 32 -18.87 -10.28 4.90
CA LEU A 32 -19.36 -10.88 3.65
C LEU A 32 -18.42 -11.95 3.09
N ARG A 33 -17.14 -11.93 3.50
CA ARG A 33 -16.07 -12.78 2.95
C ARG A 33 -15.91 -12.64 1.42
N ASP A 34 -16.33 -11.49 0.88
CA ASP A 34 -16.29 -11.15 -0.54
C ASP A 34 -15.99 -9.65 -0.69
N VAL A 35 -14.82 -9.35 -1.26
CA VAL A 35 -14.37 -7.96 -1.49
C VAL A 35 -15.24 -7.27 -2.54
N ALA A 36 -15.62 -7.97 -3.60
CA ALA A 36 -16.40 -7.39 -4.67
C ALA A 36 -17.81 -7.02 -4.15
N ALA A 37 -18.44 -7.93 -3.41
CA ALA A 37 -19.74 -7.66 -2.79
C ALA A 37 -19.69 -6.48 -1.80
N ALA A 38 -18.59 -6.33 -1.06
CA ALA A 38 -18.39 -5.21 -0.15
C ALA A 38 -18.27 -3.86 -0.88
N GLU A 39 -17.51 -3.80 -1.98
CA GLU A 39 -17.37 -2.59 -2.79
C GLU A 39 -18.67 -2.21 -3.49
N ASP A 40 -19.39 -3.18 -4.07
CA ASP A 40 -20.67 -2.96 -4.72
C ASP A 40 -21.71 -2.41 -3.73
N ALA A 41 -21.80 -3.01 -2.55
CA ALA A 41 -22.69 -2.56 -1.49
C ALA A 41 -22.38 -1.13 -1.02
N LEU A 42 -21.08 -0.80 -0.90
CA LEU A 42 -20.66 0.54 -0.51
C LEU A 42 -20.91 1.56 -1.63
N ALA A 43 -20.70 1.19 -2.90
CA ALA A 43 -21.00 2.04 -4.04
C ALA A 43 -22.51 2.37 -4.12
N GLU A 44 -23.39 1.39 -3.90
CA GLU A 44 -24.82 1.63 -3.79
C GLU A 44 -25.18 2.54 -2.61
N ALA A 45 -24.46 2.44 -1.48
CA ALA A 45 -24.66 3.33 -0.34
C ALA A 45 -24.24 4.77 -0.64
N PHE A 46 -23.12 4.99 -1.33
CA PHE A 46 -22.74 6.33 -1.79
C PHE A 46 -23.73 6.90 -2.81
N ALA A 47 -24.25 6.08 -3.73
CA ALA A 47 -25.29 6.50 -4.66
C ALA A 47 -26.57 6.93 -3.91
N ALA A 48 -26.97 6.19 -2.87
CA ALA A 48 -28.08 6.56 -2.01
C ALA A 48 -27.82 7.86 -1.24
N ALA A 49 -26.62 8.04 -0.68
CA ALA A 49 -26.22 9.27 0.01
C ALA A 49 -26.34 10.50 -0.91
N LEU A 50 -25.84 10.40 -2.14
CA LEU A 50 -25.90 11.48 -3.12
C LEU A 50 -27.34 11.81 -3.58
N ALA A 51 -28.29 10.89 -3.41
CA ALA A 51 -29.70 11.12 -3.69
C ALA A 51 -30.50 11.62 -2.47
N ASP A 52 -30.14 11.18 -1.27
CA ASP A 52 -30.89 11.40 -0.02
C ASP A 52 -30.43 12.67 0.71
N TRP A 53 -29.12 12.84 0.93
CA TRP A 53 -28.58 13.94 1.73
C TRP A 53 -28.90 15.34 1.19
N PRO A 54 -28.95 15.60 -0.13
CA PRO A 54 -29.35 16.92 -0.63
C PRO A 54 -30.78 17.32 -0.27
N ARG A 55 -31.65 16.35 0.05
CA ARG A 55 -33.07 16.57 0.40
C ARG A 55 -33.29 16.54 1.91
N ASN A 56 -32.62 15.62 2.60
CA ASN A 56 -32.87 15.30 4.01
C ASN A 56 -31.76 15.77 4.96
N GLY A 57 -30.68 16.35 4.43
CA GLY A 57 -29.50 16.76 5.18
C GLY A 57 -28.46 15.64 5.33
N VAL A 58 -27.22 16.04 5.64
CA VAL A 58 -26.14 15.09 5.93
C VAL A 58 -26.28 14.59 7.37
N PRO A 59 -26.28 13.26 7.62
CA PRO A 59 -26.31 12.72 8.97
C PRO A 59 -25.09 13.13 9.81
N ASP A 60 -25.24 13.24 11.13
CA ASP A 60 -24.13 13.55 12.06
C ASP A 60 -22.97 12.54 11.98
N ARG A 61 -23.28 11.29 11.65
CA ARG A 61 -22.30 10.21 11.44
C ARG A 61 -22.45 9.59 10.03
N PRO A 62 -21.91 10.24 8.98
CA PRO A 62 -22.07 9.78 7.60
C PRO A 62 -21.58 8.34 7.38
N GLU A 63 -20.48 7.95 8.01
CA GLU A 63 -19.90 6.59 7.89
C GLU A 63 -20.84 5.50 8.41
N ALA A 64 -21.50 5.74 9.56
CA ALA A 64 -22.42 4.80 10.15
C ALA A 64 -23.69 4.66 9.29
N TRP A 65 -24.16 5.77 8.72
CA TRP A 65 -25.25 5.76 7.76
C TRP A 65 -24.90 4.97 6.50
N LEU A 66 -23.73 5.24 5.89
CA LEU A 66 -23.24 4.53 4.71
C LEU A 66 -23.13 3.02 4.99
N LEU A 67 -22.58 2.64 6.15
CA LEU A 67 -22.46 1.24 6.52
C LEU A 67 -23.83 0.57 6.68
N THR A 68 -24.79 1.25 7.29
CA THR A 68 -26.17 0.75 7.45
C THR A 68 -26.83 0.52 6.10
N VAL A 69 -26.72 1.48 5.18
CA VAL A 69 -27.27 1.35 3.83
C VAL A 69 -26.55 0.24 3.08
N ALA A 70 -25.23 0.19 3.10
CA ALA A 70 -24.45 -0.84 2.42
C ALA A 70 -24.83 -2.25 2.90
N ARG A 71 -24.98 -2.47 4.20
CA ARG A 71 -25.44 -3.77 4.74
C ARG A 71 -26.81 -4.16 4.21
N ARG A 72 -27.77 -3.24 4.20
CA ARG A 72 -29.11 -3.50 3.63
C ARG A 72 -29.02 -3.88 2.15
N LYS A 73 -28.22 -3.13 1.38
CA LYS A 73 -28.00 -3.42 -0.04
C LYS A 73 -27.34 -4.78 -0.28
N ALA A 74 -26.37 -5.18 0.55
CA ALA A 74 -25.72 -6.48 0.48
C ALA A 74 -26.70 -7.63 0.76
N VAL A 75 -27.59 -7.47 1.75
CA VAL A 75 -28.64 -8.45 2.03
C VAL A 75 -29.62 -8.55 0.86
N ASP A 76 -30.06 -7.41 0.32
CA ASP A 76 -30.99 -7.38 -0.79
C ASP A 76 -30.40 -8.00 -2.06
N SER A 77 -29.12 -7.77 -2.35
CA SER A 77 -28.44 -8.34 -3.52
C SER A 77 -28.27 -9.86 -3.40
N ASP A 78 -27.95 -10.37 -2.20
CA ASP A 78 -27.89 -11.80 -1.93
C ASP A 78 -29.26 -12.48 -2.04
N ARG A 79 -30.32 -11.87 -1.48
CA ARG A 79 -31.71 -12.35 -1.67
C ARG A 79 -32.07 -12.45 -3.15
N ARG A 80 -31.76 -11.42 -3.95
CA ARG A 80 -31.99 -11.42 -5.40
C ARG A 80 -31.16 -12.45 -6.16
N ARG A 81 -29.96 -12.80 -5.68
CA ARG A 81 -29.12 -13.85 -6.28
C ARG A 81 -29.70 -15.24 -5.98
N ARG A 82 -30.09 -15.50 -4.73
CA ARG A 82 -30.68 -16.79 -4.32
C ARG A 82 -32.05 -17.07 -4.90
N HIS A 83 -32.89 -16.04 -5.04
CA HIS A 83 -34.16 -16.18 -5.77
C HIS A 83 -33.96 -16.61 -7.23
N ARG A 84 -32.76 -16.41 -7.80
CA ARG A 84 -32.38 -16.90 -9.14
C ARG A 84 -31.70 -18.28 -9.12
N GLU A 85 -31.28 -18.80 -7.96
CA GLU A 85 -30.44 -20.01 -7.84
C GLU A 85 -31.10 -21.17 -7.07
N GLU A 86 -32.34 -21.04 -6.60
CA GLU A 86 -33.09 -22.03 -5.78
C GLU A 86 -32.49 -22.32 -4.38
N ALA A 87 -33.38 -22.50 -3.40
CA ALA A 87 -33.17 -22.20 -1.98
C ALA A 87 -32.37 -23.22 -1.16
N THR A 88 -31.52 -22.74 -0.24
CA THR A 88 -31.12 -23.43 1.01
C THR A 88 -30.89 -22.44 2.17
N SER A 89 -31.09 -22.94 3.40
CA SER A 89 -31.52 -22.25 4.63
C SER A 89 -30.39 -21.72 5.54
N ASP A 90 -29.12 -21.96 5.23
CA ASP A 90 -28.05 -21.89 6.26
C ASP A 90 -27.47 -20.48 6.49
N LEU A 91 -27.94 -19.45 5.77
CA LEU A 91 -27.40 -18.08 5.87
C LEU A 91 -28.41 -17.02 6.37
N GLN A 92 -29.63 -17.42 6.73
CA GLN A 92 -30.60 -16.51 7.37
C GLN A 92 -30.06 -16.00 8.72
N LEU A 93 -29.30 -16.81 9.46
CA LEU A 93 -28.68 -16.44 10.74
C LEU A 93 -27.62 -15.34 10.60
N LEU A 94 -26.76 -15.39 9.57
CA LEU A 94 -25.80 -14.31 9.26
C LEU A 94 -26.51 -13.02 8.79
N THR A 95 -27.66 -13.17 8.15
CA THR A 95 -28.50 -12.06 7.66
C THR A 95 -29.22 -11.35 8.81
N GLU A 96 -29.69 -12.10 9.79
CA GLU A 96 -30.31 -11.61 11.02
C GLU A 96 -29.25 -10.96 11.93
N GLU A 97 -28.05 -11.53 12.10
CA GLU A 97 -26.95 -10.89 12.85
C GLU A 97 -26.49 -9.55 12.24
N LEU A 98 -26.47 -9.44 10.90
CA LEU A 98 -26.12 -8.20 10.20
C LEU A 98 -27.20 -7.11 10.36
N ALA A 99 -28.47 -7.51 10.52
CA ALA A 99 -29.60 -6.63 10.76
C ALA A 99 -29.78 -6.25 12.25
N ASP A 100 -29.52 -7.18 13.17
CA ASP A 100 -29.71 -7.03 14.63
C ASP A 100 -28.57 -6.31 15.34
N SER A 101 -27.39 -6.16 14.72
CA SER A 101 -26.32 -5.27 15.24
C SER A 101 -26.63 -3.77 15.10
N ALA A 102 -27.92 -3.41 14.96
CA ALA A 102 -28.43 -2.06 14.89
C ALA A 102 -28.40 -1.37 16.27
N ASN A 103 -27.19 -1.05 16.74
CA ASN A 103 -26.99 0.15 17.54
C ASN A 103 -25.87 0.99 16.92
N PRO A 104 -26.18 1.82 15.90
CA PRO A 104 -25.20 2.71 15.26
C PRO A 104 -24.58 3.76 16.20
N ASN A 105 -25.11 3.86 17.42
CA ASN A 105 -24.82 4.93 18.38
C ASN A 105 -23.77 4.58 19.45
N GLU A 106 -23.26 3.35 19.56
CA GLU A 106 -22.47 2.97 20.75
C GLU A 106 -21.09 2.32 20.52
N ALA A 107 -20.66 2.02 19.29
CA ALA A 107 -19.32 1.47 19.06
C ALA A 107 -18.58 2.16 17.91
N ALA A 108 -17.31 2.53 18.15
CA ALA A 108 -16.40 2.92 17.08
C ALA A 108 -16.31 1.76 16.07
N ILE A 109 -16.48 2.06 14.76
CA ILE A 109 -16.37 1.06 13.70
C ILE A 109 -15.00 0.37 13.84
N PRO A 110 -14.95 -0.96 14.10
CA PRO A 110 -13.69 -1.69 14.18
C PRO A 110 -12.90 -1.56 12.89
N ASP A 111 -11.59 -1.35 13.00
CA ASP A 111 -10.72 -1.18 11.86
C ASP A 111 -10.19 -2.53 11.37
N HIS A 112 -10.83 -3.06 10.33
CA HIS A 112 -10.43 -4.33 9.72
C HIS A 112 -9.46 -4.17 8.54
N ARG A 113 -8.90 -2.97 8.31
CA ARG A 113 -8.05 -2.71 7.13
C ARG A 113 -6.82 -3.61 7.07
N LEU A 114 -6.20 -3.92 8.21
CA LEU A 114 -5.07 -4.86 8.24
C LEU A 114 -5.46 -6.25 7.75
N ALA A 115 -6.63 -6.76 8.16
CA ALA A 115 -7.14 -8.05 7.69
C ALA A 115 -7.42 -8.04 6.19
N LEU A 116 -7.95 -6.94 5.64
CA LEU A 116 -8.14 -6.77 4.20
C LEU A 116 -6.80 -6.75 3.45
N ILE A 117 -5.81 -6.01 3.95
CA ILE A 117 -4.46 -5.96 3.38
C ILE A 117 -3.84 -7.36 3.30
N PHE A 118 -3.94 -8.15 4.38
CA PHE A 118 -3.46 -9.54 4.38
C PHE A 118 -4.24 -10.46 3.45
N ALA A 119 -5.55 -10.26 3.27
CA ALA A 119 -6.34 -11.00 2.31
C ALA A 119 -5.92 -10.68 0.87
N CYS A 120 -5.70 -9.39 0.55
CA CYS A 120 -5.23 -8.93 -0.76
C CYS A 120 -3.81 -9.41 -1.10
N ALA A 121 -2.95 -9.58 -0.10
CA ALA A 121 -1.57 -10.05 -0.27
C ALA A 121 -1.40 -11.56 -0.10
N HIS A 122 -2.49 -12.33 -0.02
CA HIS A 122 -2.42 -13.77 0.22
C HIS A 122 -1.60 -14.50 -0.87
N PRO A 123 -0.73 -15.47 -0.52
CA PRO A 123 0.12 -16.17 -1.50
C PRO A 123 -0.62 -16.87 -2.65
N ALA A 124 -1.86 -17.33 -2.41
CA ALA A 124 -2.75 -17.90 -3.42
C ALA A 124 -3.19 -16.91 -4.53
N ILE A 125 -2.91 -15.62 -4.36
CA ILE A 125 -3.15 -14.57 -5.35
C ILE A 125 -1.83 -14.33 -6.09
N ASP A 126 -1.92 -14.20 -7.42
CA ASP A 126 -0.79 -13.85 -8.27
C ASP A 126 -0.08 -12.60 -7.76
N GLU A 127 1.25 -12.67 -7.62
CA GLU A 127 2.06 -11.60 -7.06
C GLU A 127 1.85 -10.26 -7.77
N ARG A 128 1.71 -10.28 -9.10
CA ARG A 128 1.57 -9.07 -9.94
C ARG A 128 0.23 -8.37 -9.75
N ILE A 129 -0.77 -9.03 -9.15
CA ILE A 129 -2.09 -8.43 -8.88
C ILE A 129 -2.32 -8.08 -7.40
N ARG A 130 -1.44 -8.47 -6.47
CA ARG A 130 -1.55 -8.15 -5.03
C ARG A 130 -1.53 -6.64 -4.78
N ALA A 131 -0.59 -5.92 -5.38
CA ALA A 131 -0.51 -4.46 -5.28
C ALA A 131 -1.74 -3.76 -5.92
N PRO A 132 -2.12 -4.07 -7.18
CA PRO A 132 -3.35 -3.55 -7.78
C PRO A 132 -4.63 -3.80 -6.97
N VAL A 133 -4.85 -5.02 -6.46
CA VAL A 133 -6.07 -5.33 -5.69
C VAL A 133 -6.08 -4.61 -4.35
N MET A 134 -4.91 -4.39 -3.73
CA MET A 134 -4.78 -3.60 -2.52
C MET A 134 -5.10 -2.11 -2.77
N LEU A 135 -4.58 -1.52 -3.85
CA LEU A 135 -4.91 -0.15 -4.26
C LEU A 135 -6.42 0.04 -4.48
N GLN A 136 -7.07 -0.93 -5.12
CA GLN A 136 -8.51 -0.84 -5.35
C GLN A 136 -9.30 -1.02 -4.05
N ALA A 137 -9.07 -2.09 -3.31
CA ALA A 137 -9.91 -2.46 -2.17
C ALA A 137 -9.67 -1.57 -0.93
N VAL A 138 -8.42 -1.15 -0.70
CA VAL A 138 -8.03 -0.38 0.50
C VAL A 138 -8.10 1.12 0.25
N LEU A 139 -7.71 1.57 -0.94
CA LEU A 139 -7.58 2.99 -1.27
C LEU A 139 -8.63 3.50 -2.26
N GLY A 140 -9.45 2.61 -2.84
CA GLY A 140 -10.56 3.00 -3.71
C GLY A 140 -10.16 3.44 -5.11
N PHE A 141 -8.95 3.10 -5.56
CA PHE A 141 -8.52 3.44 -6.92
C PHE A 141 -9.32 2.70 -7.98
N ASP A 142 -9.74 3.43 -9.02
CA ASP A 142 -10.39 2.83 -10.17
C ASP A 142 -9.40 2.03 -11.04
N ALA A 143 -9.94 1.10 -11.82
CA ALA A 143 -9.13 0.21 -12.64
C ALA A 143 -8.34 0.97 -13.73
N ALA A 144 -8.81 2.13 -14.20
CA ALA A 144 -8.13 2.92 -15.22
C ALA A 144 -6.88 3.61 -14.67
N THR A 145 -6.98 4.15 -13.45
CA THR A 145 -5.87 4.78 -12.74
C THR A 145 -4.82 3.74 -12.38
N ILE A 146 -5.24 2.57 -11.90
CA ILE A 146 -4.34 1.44 -11.64
C ILE A 146 -3.70 0.98 -12.96
N ALA A 147 -4.45 0.82 -14.04
CA ALA A 147 -3.91 0.37 -15.32
C ALA A 147 -2.81 1.29 -15.88
N SER A 148 -3.01 2.61 -15.76
CA SER A 148 -2.03 3.63 -16.14
C SER A 148 -0.73 3.56 -15.33
N ALA A 149 -0.82 3.19 -14.05
CA ALA A 149 0.32 2.98 -13.17
C ALA A 149 1.13 1.74 -13.59
N PHE A 150 0.44 0.62 -13.81
CA PHE A 150 1.07 -0.68 -14.10
C PHE A 150 1.28 -0.92 -15.61
N LEU A 151 1.18 0.12 -16.44
CA LEU A 151 1.41 0.09 -17.90
C LEU A 151 0.65 -1.03 -18.63
N VAL A 152 -0.63 -1.21 -18.29
CA VAL A 152 -1.53 -2.17 -18.95
C VAL A 152 -2.80 -1.50 -19.45
N ALA A 153 -3.53 -2.17 -20.36
CA ALA A 153 -4.81 -1.67 -20.81
C ALA A 153 -5.86 -1.67 -19.66
N PRO A 154 -6.71 -0.62 -19.53
CA PRO A 154 -7.75 -0.53 -18.48
C PRO A 154 -8.66 -1.75 -18.41
N ALA A 155 -9.12 -2.25 -19.57
CA ALA A 155 -9.97 -3.44 -19.64
C ALA A 155 -9.23 -4.70 -19.12
N ALA A 156 -7.95 -4.86 -19.45
CA ALA A 156 -7.15 -5.98 -18.98
C ALA A 156 -6.94 -5.92 -17.46
N MET A 157 -6.68 -4.73 -16.90
CA MET A 157 -6.56 -4.54 -15.46
C MET A 157 -7.87 -4.82 -14.73
N ALA A 158 -8.99 -4.30 -15.22
CA ALA A 158 -10.32 -4.56 -14.66
C ALA A 158 -10.60 -6.08 -14.58
N GLN A 159 -10.32 -6.82 -15.66
CA GLN A 159 -10.49 -8.26 -15.69
C GLN A 159 -9.56 -8.99 -14.70
N ARG A 160 -8.32 -8.54 -14.54
CA ARG A 160 -7.39 -9.11 -13.55
C ARG A 160 -7.87 -8.87 -12.11
N LEU A 161 -8.37 -7.66 -11.81
CA LEU A 161 -8.90 -7.30 -10.49
C LEU A 161 -10.13 -8.14 -10.12
N VAL A 162 -11.07 -8.31 -11.07
CA VAL A 162 -12.24 -9.18 -10.87
C VAL A 162 -11.81 -10.62 -10.58
N ARG A 163 -10.88 -11.19 -11.36
CA ARG A 163 -10.37 -12.55 -11.12
C ARG A 163 -9.66 -12.68 -9.77
N ALA A 164 -8.88 -11.67 -9.36
CA ALA A 164 -8.22 -11.67 -8.06
C ALA A 164 -9.24 -11.71 -6.90
N LYS A 165 -10.31 -10.92 -6.99
CA LYS A 165 -11.40 -10.90 -6.00
C LYS A 165 -12.21 -12.19 -5.98
N ALA A 166 -12.49 -12.75 -7.16
CA ALA A 166 -13.09 -14.08 -7.28
C ALA A 166 -12.21 -15.14 -6.59
N LYS A 167 -10.89 -15.10 -6.81
CA LYS A 167 -9.93 -16.01 -6.17
C LYS A 167 -9.91 -15.86 -4.65
N ILE A 168 -10.01 -14.63 -4.12
CA ILE A 168 -10.12 -14.37 -2.68
C ILE A 168 -11.32 -15.11 -2.09
N ARG A 169 -12.48 -15.00 -2.74
CA ARG A 169 -13.72 -15.66 -2.33
C ARG A 169 -13.64 -17.18 -2.48
N GLU A 170 -13.26 -17.66 -3.67
CA GLU A 170 -13.23 -19.10 -4.02
C GLU A 170 -12.24 -19.88 -3.15
N ALA A 171 -11.09 -19.29 -2.83
CA ALA A 171 -10.11 -19.90 -1.93
C ALA A 171 -10.47 -19.71 -0.44
N ALA A 172 -11.64 -19.15 -0.13
CA ALA A 172 -12.15 -18.89 1.21
C ALA A 172 -11.14 -18.16 2.12
N ILE A 173 -10.38 -17.23 1.55
CA ILE A 173 -9.23 -16.61 2.21
C ILE A 173 -9.68 -15.95 3.54
N PRO A 174 -9.03 -16.28 4.68
CA PRO A 174 -9.39 -15.69 5.96
C PRO A 174 -9.20 -14.17 6.00
N PHE A 175 -10.27 -13.44 6.32
CA PHE A 175 -10.21 -12.03 6.69
C PHE A 175 -9.86 -11.89 8.16
N ARG A 176 -8.64 -12.30 8.53
CA ARG A 176 -8.10 -12.12 9.88
C ARG A 176 -6.69 -11.56 9.81
N VAL A 177 -6.27 -10.90 10.87
CA VAL A 177 -4.84 -10.66 11.08
C VAL A 177 -4.18 -12.01 11.39
N PRO A 178 -3.06 -12.36 10.73
CA PRO A 178 -2.32 -13.59 11.02
C PRO A 178 -1.92 -13.65 12.50
N GLU A 179 -1.82 -14.87 13.03
CA GLU A 179 -1.23 -15.04 14.36
C GLU A 179 0.26 -14.70 14.33
N ARG A 180 0.88 -14.45 15.49
CA ARG A 180 2.31 -14.07 15.57
C ARG A 180 3.23 -15.09 14.89
N THR A 181 2.87 -16.37 14.95
CA THR A 181 3.62 -17.48 14.33
C THR A 181 3.58 -17.44 12.80
N GLU A 182 2.48 -16.96 12.21
CA GLU A 182 2.28 -16.82 10.77
C GLU A 182 2.73 -15.44 10.25
N MET A 183 2.85 -14.45 11.15
CA MET A 183 3.02 -13.04 10.81
C MET A 183 4.18 -12.80 9.84
N ARG A 184 5.35 -13.41 10.11
CA ARG A 184 6.56 -13.19 9.31
C ARG A 184 6.34 -13.54 7.83
N ASP A 185 5.80 -14.73 7.56
CA ASP A 185 5.61 -15.23 6.19
C ASP A 185 4.47 -14.49 5.48
N ARG A 186 3.49 -14.02 6.24
CA ARG A 186 2.32 -13.30 5.71
C ARG A 186 2.57 -11.82 5.48
N LEU A 187 3.50 -11.23 6.22
CA LEU A 187 3.86 -9.82 6.13
C LEU A 187 4.74 -9.54 4.91
N ALA A 188 5.64 -10.45 4.54
CA ALA A 188 6.53 -10.24 3.39
C ALA A 188 5.76 -9.89 2.09
N PRO A 189 4.73 -10.65 1.65
CA PRO A 189 3.92 -10.28 0.48
C PRO A 189 3.19 -8.93 0.60
N VAL A 190 2.82 -8.51 1.81
CA VAL A 190 2.21 -7.21 2.06
C VAL A 190 3.22 -6.10 1.81
N LEU A 191 4.41 -6.23 2.41
CA LEU A 191 5.48 -5.25 2.27
C LEU A 191 5.98 -5.16 0.82
N GLU A 192 6.09 -6.29 0.13
CA GLU A 192 6.42 -6.36 -1.30
C GLU A 192 5.37 -5.64 -2.15
N ALA A 193 4.08 -5.87 -1.90
CA ALA A 193 3.02 -5.19 -2.62
C ALA A 193 3.05 -3.67 -2.38
N ILE A 194 3.25 -3.22 -1.14
CA ILE A 194 3.36 -1.78 -0.82
C ILE A 194 4.59 -1.17 -1.50
N TYR A 195 5.73 -1.86 -1.46
CA TYR A 195 6.96 -1.38 -2.10
C TYR A 195 6.86 -1.35 -3.63
N ALA A 196 6.12 -2.30 -4.23
CA ALA A 196 5.82 -2.28 -5.66
C ALA A 196 5.01 -1.03 -6.03
N VAL A 197 3.94 -0.71 -5.29
CA VAL A 197 3.17 0.53 -5.50
C VAL A 197 4.06 1.76 -5.40
N PHE A 198 4.92 1.82 -4.38
CA PHE A 198 5.86 2.92 -4.22
C PHE A 198 6.81 3.06 -5.41
N SER A 199 7.36 1.93 -5.90
CA SER A 199 8.30 1.89 -7.03
C SER A 199 7.64 2.30 -8.36
N GLU A 200 6.36 1.98 -8.55
CA GLU A 200 5.61 2.48 -9.72
C GLU A 200 5.39 4.00 -9.63
N GLY A 201 5.06 4.52 -8.44
CA GLY A 201 4.95 5.97 -8.19
C GLY A 201 6.30 6.70 -8.28
N TRP A 202 7.40 5.99 -8.10
CA TRP A 202 8.78 6.48 -8.21
C TRP A 202 9.24 6.67 -9.65
N SER A 203 8.69 5.89 -10.59
CA SER A 203 9.17 5.80 -11.97
C SER A 203 8.76 6.97 -12.87
N ASP A 204 7.93 7.92 -12.42
CA ASP A 204 7.49 9.08 -13.22
C ASP A 204 8.62 10.12 -13.44
N PRO A 205 9.16 10.24 -14.66
CA PRO A 205 10.32 11.09 -14.97
C PRO A 205 10.01 12.58 -15.08
N ALA A 206 8.75 13.01 -15.16
CA ALA A 206 8.41 14.42 -15.41
C ALA A 206 7.55 15.03 -14.29
N GLY A 207 6.91 14.20 -13.47
CA GLY A 207 5.95 14.66 -12.47
C GLY A 207 4.78 15.42 -13.08
N THR A 208 4.59 15.38 -14.40
CA THR A 208 3.52 16.08 -15.12
C THR A 208 2.17 15.38 -14.94
N GLU A 209 2.16 14.13 -14.47
CA GLU A 209 0.95 13.36 -14.26
C GLU A 209 0.57 13.31 -12.77
N THR A 210 -0.32 14.23 -12.36
CA THR A 210 -0.85 14.32 -10.98
C THR A 210 -1.38 12.98 -10.47
N ARG A 211 -1.89 12.10 -11.34
CA ARG A 211 -2.39 10.76 -10.97
C ARG A 211 -1.29 9.81 -10.45
N ARG A 212 -0.05 9.93 -10.91
CA ARG A 212 1.08 9.10 -10.43
C ARG A 212 1.72 9.65 -9.16
N ARG A 213 1.69 10.97 -8.95
CA ARG A 213 2.08 11.60 -7.67
C ARG A 213 1.35 10.98 -6.48
N ASN A 214 0.09 10.59 -6.69
CA ASN A 214 -0.70 9.91 -5.67
C ASN A 214 -0.08 8.57 -5.25
N LEU A 215 0.51 7.75 -6.13
CA LEU A 215 0.87 6.36 -5.77
C LEU A 215 1.96 6.24 -4.71
N ALA A 216 3.00 7.08 -4.77
CA ALA A 216 4.05 7.08 -3.76
C ALA A 216 3.53 7.55 -2.39
N ASP A 217 2.70 8.60 -2.38
CA ASP A 217 2.05 9.11 -1.18
C ASP A 217 1.11 8.06 -0.57
N GLU A 218 0.38 7.35 -1.42
CA GLU A 218 -0.54 6.27 -1.04
C GLU A 218 0.19 5.04 -0.53
N ALA A 219 1.34 4.68 -1.12
CA ALA A 219 2.19 3.61 -0.59
C ALA A 219 2.80 4.00 0.76
N ILE A 220 3.24 5.26 0.94
CA ILE A 220 3.67 5.78 2.24
C ILE A 220 2.51 5.75 3.24
N TRP A 221 1.29 6.09 2.82
CA TRP A 221 0.11 6.00 3.66
C TRP A 221 -0.17 4.55 4.09
N LEU A 222 -0.09 3.59 3.16
CA LEU A 222 -0.23 2.16 3.47
C LEU A 222 0.88 1.70 4.42
N GLY A 223 2.12 2.11 4.21
CA GLY A 223 3.24 1.83 5.12
C GLY A 223 3.00 2.40 6.52
N ARG A 224 2.49 3.63 6.64
CA ARG A 224 2.09 4.22 7.93
C ARG A 224 0.95 3.46 8.60
N LEU A 225 -0.04 3.02 7.82
CA LEU A 225 -1.15 2.22 8.31
C LEU A 225 -0.66 0.86 8.84
N VAL A 226 0.21 0.18 8.11
CA VAL A 226 0.81 -1.08 8.57
C VAL A 226 1.63 -0.85 9.84
N CYS A 227 2.47 0.19 9.90
CA CYS A 227 3.26 0.50 11.10
C CYS A 227 2.40 0.88 12.32
N SER A 228 1.24 1.51 12.12
CA SER A 228 0.34 1.86 13.23
C SER A 228 -0.41 0.64 13.77
N LEU A 229 -0.76 -0.31 12.90
CA LEU A 229 -1.47 -1.54 13.26
C LEU A 229 -0.51 -2.66 13.73
N LEU A 230 0.75 -2.61 13.29
CA LEU A 230 1.82 -3.55 13.62
C LEU A 230 3.07 -2.81 14.14
N PRO A 231 2.99 -2.09 15.28
CA PRO A 231 4.09 -1.27 15.78
C PRO A 231 5.31 -2.06 16.26
N GLN A 232 5.18 -3.38 16.39
CA GLN A 232 6.25 -4.28 16.83
C GLN A 232 6.81 -5.13 15.68
N GLU A 233 6.54 -4.76 14.43
CA GLU A 233 7.12 -5.42 13.26
C GLU A 233 8.26 -4.57 12.67
N PRO A 234 9.54 -4.95 12.91
CA PRO A 234 10.69 -4.13 12.53
C PRO A 234 10.82 -3.96 11.01
N GLU A 235 10.39 -4.95 10.25
CA GLU A 235 10.48 -4.91 8.80
C GLU A 235 9.48 -3.94 8.16
N ALA A 236 8.30 -3.76 8.77
CA ALA A 236 7.35 -2.72 8.36
C ALA A 236 7.91 -1.31 8.61
N LEU A 237 8.57 -1.12 9.76
CA LEU A 237 9.27 0.13 10.09
C LEU A 237 10.42 0.40 9.10
N GLY A 238 11.18 -0.64 8.76
CA GLY A 238 12.25 -0.59 7.76
C GLY A 238 11.74 -0.16 6.38
N LEU A 239 10.65 -0.77 5.89
CA LEU A 239 10.05 -0.39 4.61
C LEU A 239 9.57 1.06 4.61
N LEU A 240 8.89 1.50 5.68
CA LEU A 240 8.45 2.89 5.77
C LEU A 240 9.64 3.85 5.81
N ALA A 241 10.70 3.53 6.55
CA ALA A 241 11.92 4.33 6.57
C ALA A 241 12.56 4.42 5.17
N LEU A 242 12.68 3.30 4.46
CA LEU A 242 13.18 3.24 3.09
C LEU A 242 12.40 4.18 2.17
N MET A 243 11.07 4.08 2.15
CA MET A 243 10.21 4.93 1.32
C MET A 243 10.34 6.41 1.67
N LEU A 244 10.45 6.74 2.97
CA LEU A 244 10.59 8.13 3.42
C LEU A 244 11.96 8.73 3.08
N PHE A 245 13.07 7.98 3.21
CA PHE A 245 14.38 8.46 2.75
C PHE A 245 14.40 8.70 1.25
N ALA A 246 13.79 7.77 0.51
CA ALA A 246 13.68 7.87 -0.92
C ALA A 246 12.88 9.14 -1.27
N GLU A 247 11.68 9.30 -0.70
CA GLU A 247 10.79 10.44 -0.91
C GLU A 247 11.40 11.79 -0.51
N ALA A 248 12.17 11.84 0.58
CA ALA A 248 12.84 13.06 1.04
C ALA A 248 13.72 13.72 -0.03
N ARG A 249 14.25 12.92 -0.96
CA ARG A 249 15.11 13.40 -2.04
C ARG A 249 14.36 13.80 -3.30
N ARG A 250 13.03 13.67 -3.37
CA ARG A 250 12.23 13.85 -4.60
C ARG A 250 12.57 15.15 -5.33
N GLY A 251 12.62 16.27 -4.61
CA GLY A 251 12.91 17.58 -5.17
C GLY A 251 14.29 17.71 -5.82
N ALA A 252 15.26 16.91 -5.37
CA ALA A 252 16.66 16.98 -5.83
C ALA A 252 16.99 16.00 -6.96
N ARG A 253 16.06 15.14 -7.38
CA ARG A 253 16.35 14.09 -8.38
C ARG A 253 16.40 14.60 -9.81
N ARG A 254 15.89 15.81 -10.05
CA ARG A 254 15.84 16.41 -11.39
C ARG A 254 16.17 17.88 -11.36
N ASN A 255 16.80 18.36 -12.42
CA ASN A 255 17.06 19.78 -12.61
C ASN A 255 15.80 20.50 -13.15
N ALA A 256 15.90 21.81 -13.37
CA ALA A 256 14.80 22.62 -13.92
C ALA A 256 14.40 22.23 -15.35
N ALA A 257 15.28 21.56 -16.11
CA ALA A 257 14.99 21.03 -17.44
C ALA A 257 14.31 19.64 -17.39
N GLY A 258 14.20 19.04 -16.20
CA GLY A 258 13.65 17.72 -16.00
C GLY A 258 14.65 16.58 -16.20
N ASP A 259 15.95 16.85 -16.34
CA ASP A 259 16.96 15.79 -16.48
C ASP A 259 17.24 15.09 -15.15
N TYR A 260 17.57 13.80 -15.19
CA TYR A 260 17.93 13.03 -14.00
C TYR A 260 19.26 13.51 -13.40
N ILE A 261 19.27 13.69 -12.08
CA ILE A 261 20.47 14.01 -11.28
C ILE A 261 20.88 12.76 -10.48
N PRO A 262 22.07 12.17 -10.77
CA PRO A 262 22.61 11.06 -10.01
C PRO A 262 22.72 11.38 -8.52
N LEU A 263 22.50 10.38 -7.65
CA LEU A 263 22.50 10.59 -6.19
C LEU A 263 23.78 11.26 -5.66
N ALA A 264 24.94 10.99 -6.25
CA ALA A 264 26.20 11.63 -5.89
C ALA A 264 26.19 13.17 -6.12
N GLU A 265 25.45 13.62 -7.14
CA GLU A 265 25.40 15.02 -7.60
C GLU A 265 24.21 15.81 -7.04
N GLN A 266 23.27 15.13 -6.36
CA GLN A 266 22.09 15.78 -5.77
C GLN A 266 22.51 16.78 -4.68
N ASP A 267 21.99 17.99 -4.78
CA ASP A 267 22.12 19.04 -3.76
C ASP A 267 21.37 18.65 -2.48
N PRO A 268 22.07 18.39 -1.36
CA PRO A 268 21.42 18.01 -0.11
C PRO A 268 20.55 19.10 0.51
N ALA A 269 20.74 20.38 0.14
CA ALA A 269 19.90 21.47 0.64
C ALA A 269 18.45 21.38 0.13
N GLN A 270 18.21 20.63 -0.95
CA GLN A 270 16.88 20.39 -1.51
C GLN A 270 16.19 19.15 -0.93
N TRP A 271 16.82 18.45 0.03
CA TRP A 271 16.23 17.28 0.66
C TRP A 271 15.29 17.68 1.81
N ASP A 272 14.18 16.97 1.97
CA ASP A 272 13.24 17.18 3.07
C ASP A 272 13.81 16.59 4.38
N ALA A 273 14.37 17.47 5.21
CA ALA A 273 14.92 17.11 6.51
C ALA A 273 13.87 16.47 7.45
N ARG A 274 12.59 16.84 7.35
CA ARG A 274 11.54 16.29 8.22
C ARG A 274 11.23 14.84 7.86
N LEU A 275 11.30 14.48 6.58
CA LEU A 275 11.15 13.10 6.13
C LEU A 275 12.38 12.27 6.50
N ILE A 276 13.59 12.81 6.36
CA ILE A 276 14.84 12.16 6.81
C ILE A 276 14.78 11.86 8.31
N ASP A 277 14.46 12.83 9.16
CA ASP A 277 14.43 12.64 10.61
C ASP A 277 13.39 11.59 11.05
N LYS A 278 12.23 11.55 10.38
CA LYS A 278 11.22 10.50 10.59
C LYS A 278 11.73 9.13 10.17
N ALA A 279 12.39 9.03 9.01
CA ALA A 279 12.95 7.78 8.51
C ALA A 279 14.03 7.25 9.46
N GLU A 280 14.94 8.11 9.92
CA GLU A 280 15.96 7.77 10.93
C GLU A 280 15.34 7.28 12.23
N THR A 281 14.28 7.94 12.72
CA THR A 281 13.58 7.52 13.93
C THR A 281 12.98 6.11 13.80
N LEU A 282 12.37 5.82 12.65
CA LEU A 282 11.79 4.51 12.36
C LEU A 282 12.86 3.43 12.22
N LEU A 283 13.94 3.72 11.50
CA LEU A 283 15.06 2.80 11.29
C LEU A 283 15.78 2.48 12.61
N LEU A 284 16.03 3.49 13.45
CA LEU A 284 16.62 3.31 14.77
C LEU A 284 15.72 2.48 15.70
N ARG A 285 14.40 2.65 15.59
CA ARG A 285 13.45 1.81 16.33
C ARG A 285 13.50 0.37 15.85
N ALA A 286 13.49 0.14 14.53
CA ALA A 286 13.57 -1.20 13.94
C ALA A 286 14.85 -1.93 14.36
N SER A 287 16.00 -1.26 14.30
CA SER A 287 17.30 -1.86 14.65
C SER A 287 17.39 -2.31 16.11
N ARG A 288 16.77 -1.57 17.04
CA ARG A 288 16.70 -1.93 18.47
C ARG A 288 15.90 -3.20 18.77
N MET A 289 15.12 -3.69 17.81
CA MET A 289 14.28 -4.87 17.98
C MET A 289 15.01 -6.18 17.66
N GLY A 290 16.25 -6.11 17.15
CA GLY A 290 17.15 -7.27 17.03
C GLY A 290 16.80 -8.28 15.93
N ALA A 291 15.91 -7.93 14.99
CA ALA A 291 15.55 -8.76 13.86
C ALA A 291 15.74 -7.99 12.54
N VAL A 292 16.94 -8.06 11.99
CA VAL A 292 17.31 -7.36 10.74
C VAL A 292 16.72 -8.09 9.54
N GLY A 293 16.08 -7.34 8.65
CA GLY A 293 15.58 -7.84 7.36
C GLY A 293 15.95 -6.94 6.19
N ARG A 294 15.44 -7.30 5.01
CA ARG A 294 15.78 -6.70 3.72
C ARG A 294 15.52 -5.21 3.70
N TYR A 295 14.32 -4.77 4.03
CA TYR A 295 13.92 -3.37 3.96
C TYR A 295 14.64 -2.52 5.01
N GLN A 296 15.02 -3.08 6.15
CA GLN A 296 15.88 -2.39 7.11
C GLN A 296 17.28 -2.15 6.55
N LEU A 297 17.87 -3.14 5.86
CA LEU A 297 19.16 -2.98 5.20
C LEU A 297 19.09 -1.99 4.03
N GLU A 298 18.06 -2.08 3.19
CA GLU A 298 17.83 -1.11 2.10
C GLU A 298 17.64 0.31 2.66
N ALA A 299 16.87 0.48 3.75
CA ALA A 299 16.73 1.76 4.44
C ALA A 299 18.05 2.26 5.04
N ALA A 300 18.87 1.37 5.62
CA ALA A 300 20.18 1.72 6.15
C ALA A 300 21.15 2.18 5.05
N VAL A 301 21.08 1.60 3.84
CA VAL A 301 21.83 2.11 2.68
C VAL A 301 21.40 3.54 2.37
N GLN A 302 20.09 3.82 2.37
CA GLN A 302 19.60 5.19 2.16
C GLN A 302 20.05 6.15 3.27
N SER A 303 20.00 5.73 4.53
CA SER A 303 20.51 6.49 5.69
C SER A 303 21.98 6.86 5.49
N ALA A 304 22.84 5.90 5.12
CA ALA A 304 24.26 6.13 4.88
C ALA A 304 24.54 7.13 3.73
N HIS A 305 23.66 7.18 2.71
CA HIS A 305 23.74 8.22 1.69
C HIS A 305 23.29 9.59 2.19
N VAL A 306 22.22 9.67 2.98
CA VAL A 306 21.68 10.96 3.42
C VAL A 306 22.53 11.62 4.51
N VAL A 307 23.42 10.87 5.19
CA VAL A 307 24.43 11.42 6.11
C VAL A 307 25.23 12.56 5.46
N ARG A 308 25.44 12.52 4.14
CA ARG A 308 26.10 13.58 3.36
C ARG A 308 25.47 14.96 3.56
N ALA A 309 24.16 15.05 3.82
CA ALA A 309 23.49 16.32 4.12
C ALA A 309 24.04 17.01 5.38
N ARG A 310 24.61 16.24 6.30
CA ARG A 310 25.20 16.73 7.55
C ARG A 310 26.72 16.81 7.49
N THR A 311 27.37 15.84 6.85
CA THR A 311 28.84 15.69 6.86
C THR A 311 29.53 16.24 5.61
N GLY A 312 28.80 16.48 4.53
CA GLY A 312 29.35 16.82 3.21
C GLY A 312 29.91 15.63 2.42
N THR A 313 30.05 14.44 3.03
CA THR A 313 30.58 13.23 2.37
C THR A 313 29.73 12.00 2.65
N ALA A 314 29.67 11.07 1.68
CA ALA A 314 29.02 9.76 1.88
C ALA A 314 29.99 8.76 2.54
N ASP A 315 29.48 7.90 3.42
CA ASP A 315 30.26 6.81 4.02
C ASP A 315 30.19 5.56 3.12
N TRP A 316 31.01 5.56 2.06
CA TRP A 316 31.06 4.46 1.10
C TRP A 316 31.48 3.13 1.72
N ALA A 317 32.32 3.15 2.76
CA ALA A 317 32.69 1.95 3.49
C ALA A 317 31.48 1.34 4.22
N ALA A 318 30.62 2.15 4.83
CA ALA A 318 29.35 1.68 5.40
C ALA A 318 28.40 1.16 4.33
N ILE A 319 28.25 1.88 3.21
CA ILE A 319 27.38 1.47 2.10
C ILE A 319 27.82 0.11 1.52
N ALA A 320 29.12 -0.09 1.32
CA ALA A 320 29.66 -1.37 0.84
C ALA A 320 29.39 -2.53 1.82
N ARG A 321 29.56 -2.30 3.14
CA ARG A 321 29.21 -3.30 4.18
C ARG A 321 27.72 -3.64 4.17
N LEU A 322 26.85 -2.64 4.04
CA LEU A 322 25.40 -2.82 4.00
C LEU A 322 24.96 -3.62 2.76
N TYR A 323 25.55 -3.34 1.59
CA TYR A 323 25.30 -4.15 0.40
C TYR A 323 25.87 -5.57 0.52
N GLY A 324 26.98 -5.76 1.23
CA GLY A 324 27.47 -7.09 1.62
C GLY A 324 26.41 -7.88 2.40
N ALA A 325 25.88 -7.30 3.47
CA ALA A 325 24.83 -7.92 4.28
C ALA A 325 23.53 -8.16 3.47
N LEU A 326 23.15 -7.23 2.59
CA LEU A 326 21.98 -7.40 1.73
C LEU A 326 22.18 -8.50 0.69
N MET A 327 23.41 -8.68 0.18
CA MET A 327 23.75 -9.75 -0.74
C MET A 327 23.67 -11.11 -0.04
N ASP A 328 24.20 -11.23 1.18
CA ASP A 328 24.12 -12.45 1.98
C ASP A 328 22.66 -12.84 2.28
N LEU A 329 21.78 -11.85 2.46
CA LEU A 329 20.37 -12.07 2.75
C LEU A 329 19.54 -12.44 1.51
N THR A 330 19.82 -11.82 0.36
CA THR A 330 18.91 -11.87 -0.81
C THR A 330 19.45 -12.66 -1.99
N GLY A 331 20.78 -12.79 -2.11
CA GLY A 331 21.43 -13.37 -3.29
C GLY A 331 21.07 -12.67 -4.60
N SER A 332 20.63 -11.40 -4.55
CA SER A 332 20.08 -10.68 -5.70
C SER A 332 21.18 -10.17 -6.64
N PRO A 333 21.08 -10.41 -7.96
CA PRO A 333 22.04 -9.87 -8.93
C PRO A 333 22.08 -8.34 -8.95
N VAL A 334 20.93 -7.69 -8.72
CA VAL A 334 20.85 -6.22 -8.62
C VAL A 334 21.64 -5.72 -7.41
N VAL A 335 21.57 -6.45 -6.29
CA VAL A 335 22.35 -6.14 -5.09
C VAL A 335 23.84 -6.37 -5.32
N ALA A 336 24.22 -7.41 -6.07
CA ALA A 336 25.62 -7.65 -6.44
C ALA A 336 26.21 -6.50 -7.28
N ILE A 337 25.47 -6.00 -8.27
CA ILE A 337 25.87 -4.82 -9.06
C ILE A 337 26.03 -3.59 -8.16
N ASN A 338 25.05 -3.31 -7.30
CA ASN A 338 25.13 -2.15 -6.39
C ASN A 338 26.28 -2.27 -5.39
N ARG A 339 26.57 -3.49 -4.91
CA ARG A 339 27.74 -3.77 -4.07
C ARG A 339 29.03 -3.44 -4.80
N ALA A 340 29.16 -3.85 -6.06
CA ALA A 340 30.36 -3.59 -6.86
C ALA A 340 30.61 -2.08 -7.03
N ILE A 341 29.55 -1.28 -7.26
CA ILE A 341 29.64 0.18 -7.31
C ILE A 341 30.10 0.74 -5.96
N ALA A 342 29.49 0.31 -4.85
CA ALA A 342 29.87 0.78 -3.53
C ALA A 342 31.32 0.41 -3.16
N THR A 343 31.78 -0.78 -3.55
CA THR A 343 33.18 -1.21 -3.39
C THR A 343 34.12 -0.40 -4.27
N ALA A 344 33.73 -0.04 -5.51
CA ALA A 344 34.53 0.82 -6.36
C ALA A 344 34.78 2.20 -5.72
N GLU A 345 33.76 2.78 -5.10
CA GLU A 345 33.84 4.08 -4.41
C GLU A 345 34.64 4.00 -3.09
N ALA A 346 34.59 2.86 -2.39
CA ALA A 346 35.28 2.68 -1.11
C ALA A 346 36.75 2.25 -1.25
N GLU A 347 37.04 1.36 -2.20
CA GLU A 347 38.32 0.64 -2.32
C GLU A 347 39.01 0.87 -3.67
N GLY A 348 38.32 1.53 -4.62
CA GLY A 348 38.84 1.90 -5.93
C GLY A 348 38.26 1.06 -7.09
N PRO A 349 38.33 1.56 -8.33
CA PRO A 349 37.64 0.97 -9.49
C PRO A 349 37.97 -0.50 -9.77
N ALA A 350 39.23 -0.90 -9.55
CA ALA A 350 39.68 -2.27 -9.78
C ALA A 350 38.95 -3.30 -8.88
N ALA A 351 38.68 -2.94 -7.62
CA ALA A 351 37.96 -3.80 -6.68
C ALA A 351 36.49 -3.98 -7.09
N GLY A 352 35.85 -2.90 -7.56
CA GLY A 352 34.48 -2.97 -8.08
C GLY A 352 34.36 -3.78 -9.36
N LEU A 353 35.28 -3.58 -10.31
CA LEU A 353 35.30 -4.34 -11.57
C LEU A 353 35.45 -5.86 -11.33
N ALA A 354 36.33 -6.25 -10.40
CA ALA A 354 36.49 -7.67 -10.04
C ALA A 354 35.18 -8.30 -9.51
N LEU A 355 34.36 -7.55 -8.78
CA LEU A 355 33.04 -8.02 -8.34
C LEU A 355 32.01 -8.06 -9.49
N LEU A 356 32.08 -7.12 -10.44
CA LEU A 356 31.22 -7.14 -11.63
C LEU A 356 31.52 -8.33 -12.52
N ASP A 357 32.78 -8.71 -12.71
CA ASP A 357 33.17 -9.86 -13.53
C ASP A 357 32.55 -11.17 -13.00
N VAL A 358 32.52 -11.35 -11.67
CA VAL A 358 31.82 -12.47 -11.03
C VAL A 358 30.31 -12.41 -11.27
N THR A 359 29.73 -11.21 -11.21
CA THR A 359 28.29 -10.98 -11.37
C THR A 359 27.82 -11.16 -12.82
N ALA A 360 28.68 -10.85 -13.81
CA ALA A 360 28.37 -11.00 -15.24
C ALA A 360 28.15 -12.46 -15.67
N ALA A 361 28.63 -13.42 -14.89
CA ALA A 361 28.39 -14.84 -15.09
C ALA A 361 27.02 -15.32 -14.55
N ASP A 362 26.22 -14.46 -13.90
CA ASP A 362 24.92 -14.81 -13.37
C ASP A 362 23.85 -14.86 -14.49
N ALA A 363 23.29 -16.04 -14.72
CA ALA A 363 22.29 -16.28 -15.75
C ALA A 363 20.98 -15.49 -15.56
N ARG A 364 20.73 -14.88 -14.39
CA ARG A 364 19.56 -14.03 -14.13
C ARG A 364 19.70 -12.62 -14.70
N LEU A 365 20.91 -12.24 -15.14
CA LEU A 365 21.21 -10.94 -15.75
C LEU A 365 21.33 -10.99 -17.29
N GLN A 366 21.26 -12.18 -17.88
CA GLN A 366 21.19 -12.40 -19.33
C GLN A 366 19.73 -12.49 -19.79
#